data_AF-A0A0B4BU27-F1
#
_entry.id   AF-A0A0B4BU27-F1
#
_cell.length_a   1.000
_cell.length_b   1.000
_cell.length_c   1.000
_cell.angle_alpha   90.00
_cell.angle_beta   90.00
_cell.angle_gamma   90.00
#
_symmetry.space_group_name_H-M   'P 1'
#
loop_
_entity.id
_entity.type
_entity.pdbx_description
1 polymer ?
#
loop_
_entity_poly.entity_id
_entity_poly.type
_entity_poly.pdbx_seq_one_letter_code
_entity_poly.pdbx_strand_id
1 'polypeptide(L)'
;MIELAAAALVFLGAAMTVAAGIGVLRLPDVFTRMHAATKVGTLGSGLVMAGAALHFADPAIVLRCVLIVFFLLLTAPIGAHMIGRASLRLGINPWSPKSAAMDEKEK
;
A
#
# COMPACT_ATOMS: atom_id res chain seq x y z
N MET A 1 -21.00 18.66 -9.45
CA MET A 1 -19.60 18.98 -9.06
C MET A 1 -19.06 17.99 -8.03
N ILE A 2 -19.76 17.77 -6.92
CA ILE A 2 -19.35 16.81 -5.87
C ILE A 2 -19.21 15.38 -6.42
N GLU A 3 -20.17 14.92 -7.23
CA GLU A 3 -20.11 13.60 -7.88
C GLU A 3 -18.85 13.38 -8.72
N LEU A 4 -18.43 14.40 -9.48
CA LEU A 4 -17.23 14.31 -10.30
C LEU A 4 -15.97 14.26 -9.44
N ALA A 5 -15.93 15.04 -8.35
CA ALA A 5 -14.83 15.00 -7.40
C ALA A 5 -14.74 13.65 -6.68
N ALA A 6 -15.87 13.10 -6.23
CA ALA A 6 -15.93 11.78 -5.60
C ALA A 6 -15.51 10.67 -6.57
N ALA A 7 -16.00 10.69 -7.81
CA ALA A 7 -15.62 9.75 -8.85
C ALA A 7 -14.11 9.83 -9.16
N ALA A 8 -13.54 11.03 -9.26
CA ALA A 8 -12.11 11.21 -9.48
C ALA A 8 -11.26 10.65 -8.32
N LEU A 9 -11.67 10.88 -7.08
CA LEU A 9 -11.00 10.34 -5.88
C LEU A 9 -11.05 8.80 -5.87
N VAL A 10 -12.22 8.21 -6.12
CA VAL A 10 -12.37 6.75 -6.17
C VAL A 10 -11.55 6.15 -7.31
N PHE A 11 -11.57 6.76 -8.49
CA PHE A 11 -10.82 6.26 -9.64
C PHE A 11 -9.31 6.32 -9.40
N LEU A 12 -8.80 7.43 -8.86
CA LEU A 12 -7.38 7.57 -8.54
C LEU A 12 -6.96 6.62 -7.42
N GLY A 13 -7.81 6.44 -6.40
CA GLY A 13 -7.62 5.45 -5.34
C GLY A 13 -7.56 4.02 -5.87
N ALA A 14 -8.49 3.64 -6.75
CA ALA A 14 -8.51 2.33 -7.40
C ALA A 14 -7.26 2.10 -8.26
N ALA A 15 -6.84 3.11 -9.04
CA ALA A 15 -5.61 3.04 -9.83
C ALA A 15 -4.38 2.82 -8.95
N MET A 16 -4.29 3.50 -7.80
CA MET A 16 -3.23 3.27 -6.81
C MET A 16 -3.31 1.86 -6.22
N THR A 17 -4.49 1.36 -5.86
CA THR A 17 -4.65 -0.01 -5.33
C THR A 17 -4.21 -1.07 -6.33
N VAL A 18 -4.53 -0.90 -7.63
CA VAL A 18 -4.04 -1.76 -8.70
C VAL A 18 -2.52 -1.67 -8.81
N ALA A 19 -1.94 -0.47 -8.79
CA ALA A 19 -0.50 -0.27 -8.81
C ALA A 19 0.21 -0.93 -7.61
N ALA A 20 -0.40 -0.90 -6.42
CA ALA A 20 0.08 -1.60 -5.23
C ALA A 20 0.10 -3.12 -5.46
N GLY A 21 -0.99 -3.69 -5.99
CA GLY A 21 -1.07 -5.11 -6.33
C GLY A 21 -0.05 -5.54 -7.38
N ILE A 22 0.12 -4.74 -8.44
CA ILE A 22 1.16 -4.97 -9.45
C ILE A 22 2.56 -4.92 -8.82
N GLY A 23 2.81 -3.95 -7.94
CA GLY A 23 4.07 -3.83 -7.21
C GLY A 23 4.37 -5.06 -6.34
N VAL A 24 3.36 -5.60 -5.66
CA VAL A 24 3.50 -6.84 -4.86
C VAL A 24 3.84 -8.05 -5.74
N LEU A 25 3.29 -8.13 -6.96
CA LEU A 25 3.53 -9.24 -7.88
C LEU A 25 4.88 -9.12 -8.61
N ARG A 26 5.28 -7.92 -9.02
CA ARG A 26 6.42 -7.69 -9.91
C ARG A 26 7.73 -7.33 -9.22
N LEU A 27 7.71 -6.78 -8.01
CA LEU A 27 8.94 -6.30 -7.38
C LEU A 27 9.85 -7.46 -6.92
N PRO A 28 11.18 -7.27 -6.98
CA PRO A 28 12.14 -8.38 -6.88
C PRO A 28 12.26 -8.98 -5.47
N ASP A 29 11.92 -8.23 -4.43
CA ASP A 29 12.25 -8.61 -3.04
C ASP A 29 11.14 -8.25 -2.05
N VAL A 30 11.11 -8.95 -0.91
CA VAL A 30 10.11 -8.82 0.16
C VAL A 30 10.02 -7.37 0.65
N PHE A 31 11.15 -6.68 0.83
CA PHE A 31 11.16 -5.30 1.30
C PHE A 31 10.54 -4.33 0.28
N THR A 32 10.84 -4.53 -1.00
CA THR A 32 10.29 -3.71 -2.09
C THR A 32 8.81 -3.99 -2.33
N ARG A 33 8.38 -5.26 -2.28
CA ARG A 33 6.96 -5.66 -2.32
C ARG A 33 6.16 -5.09 -1.16
N MET A 34 6.73 -5.11 0.04
CA MET A 34 6.12 -4.56 1.26
C MET A 34 5.99 -3.04 1.20
N HIS A 35 6.97 -2.34 0.62
CA HIS A 35 6.87 -0.91 0.35
C HIS A 35 5.69 -0.59 -0.60
N ALA A 36 5.53 -1.36 -1.68
CA ALA A 36 4.40 -1.21 -2.58
C ALA A 36 3.06 -1.48 -1.88
N ALA A 37 2.96 -2.58 -1.12
CA ALA A 37 1.74 -2.95 -0.40
C ALA A 37 1.30 -1.89 0.63
N THR A 38 2.25 -1.34 1.37
CA THR A 38 1.96 -0.44 2.49
C THR A 38 1.69 0.98 2.03
N LYS A 39 2.63 1.63 1.34
CA LYS A 39 2.50 3.05 0.98
C LYS A 39 1.42 3.26 -0.07
N VAL A 40 1.50 2.53 -1.17
CA VAL A 40 0.56 2.69 -2.29
C VAL A 40 -0.81 2.13 -1.90
N GLY A 41 -0.85 1.03 -1.13
CA GLY A 41 -2.10 0.46 -0.64
C GLY A 41 -2.85 1.36 0.35
N THR A 42 -2.16 1.96 1.33
CA THR A 42 -2.79 2.89 2.29
C THR A 42 -3.25 4.17 1.60
N LEU A 43 -2.48 4.73 0.66
CA LEU A 43 -2.92 5.88 -0.14
C LEU A 43 -4.14 5.54 -1.02
N GLY A 44 -4.11 4.39 -1.71
CA GLY A 44 -5.22 3.96 -2.56
C GLY A 44 -6.52 3.77 -1.77
N SER A 45 -6.45 3.02 -0.67
CA SER A 45 -7.60 2.84 0.22
C SER A 45 -8.09 4.16 0.85
N GLY A 46 -7.17 5.06 1.23
CA GLY A 46 -7.50 6.38 1.77
C GLY A 46 -8.26 7.27 0.78
N LEU A 47 -7.85 7.26 -0.49
CA LEU A 47 -8.53 8.01 -1.56
C LEU A 47 -9.93 7.46 -1.86
N VAL A 48 -10.09 6.14 -1.89
CA VAL A 48 -11.40 5.51 -2.06
C VAL A 48 -12.33 5.87 -0.90
N MET A 49 -11.84 5.79 0.35
CA MET A 49 -12.62 6.19 1.53
C MET A 49 -12.96 7.68 1.52
N ALA A 50 -12.04 8.55 1.08
CA ALA A 50 -12.30 9.99 0.94
C ALA A 50 -13.39 10.27 -0.11
N GLY A 51 -13.36 9.58 -1.26
CA GLY A 51 -14.40 9.67 -2.28
C GLY A 51 -15.77 9.19 -1.76
N ALA A 52 -15.79 8.08 -1.02
CA ALA A 52 -17.02 7.57 -0.39
C ALA A 52 -17.59 8.56 0.65
N ALA A 53 -16.73 9.09 1.53
CA ALA A 53 -17.12 10.10 2.52
C ALA A 53 -17.73 11.36 1.85
N LEU A 54 -17.14 11.79 0.72
CA LEU A 54 -17.60 12.95 -0.03
C LEU A 54 -18.92 12.71 -0.76
N HIS A 55 -19.13 11.51 -1.33
CA HIS A 55 -20.35 11.16 -2.05
C HIS A 55 -21.55 11.01 -1.12
N PHE A 56 -21.41 10.26 -0.03
CA PHE A 56 -22.52 9.99 0.86
C PHE A 56 -22.84 11.16 1.79
N ALA A 57 -21.83 11.95 2.19
CA ALA A 57 -21.94 13.10 3.10
C ALA A 57 -22.72 12.84 4.41
N ASP A 58 -22.91 11.57 4.78
CA ASP A 58 -23.57 11.15 6.01
C ASP A 58 -22.55 11.06 7.16
N PRO A 59 -22.81 11.68 8.32
CA PRO A 59 -21.86 11.69 9.44
C PRO A 59 -21.43 10.30 9.92
N ALA A 60 -22.33 9.31 9.91
CA ALA A 60 -22.00 7.96 10.33
C ALA A 60 -21.10 7.25 9.30
N ILE A 61 -21.32 7.48 8.01
CA ILE A 61 -20.45 6.96 6.93
C ILE A 61 -19.08 7.64 6.97
N VAL A 62 -19.02 8.95 7.12
CA VAL A 62 -17.76 9.71 7.23
C VAL A 62 -16.93 9.20 8.40
N LEU A 63 -17.55 9.02 9.58
CA LEU A 63 -16.86 8.48 10.75
C LEU A 63 -16.27 7.09 10.48
N ARG A 64 -17.04 6.19 9.87
CA ARG A 64 -16.54 4.85 9.50
C ARG A 64 -15.37 4.92 8.52
N CYS A 65 -15.44 5.80 7.51
CA CYS A 65 -14.36 6.01 6.55
C CYS A 65 -13.07 6.47 7.25
N VAL A 66 -13.17 7.46 8.15
CA VAL A 66 -12.03 7.94 8.94
C VAL A 66 -11.44 6.84 9.80
N LEU A 67 -12.28 6.06 10.48
CA LEU A 67 -11.83 4.94 11.31
C LEU A 67 -11.12 3.86 10.49
N ILE A 68 -11.61 3.54 9.28
CA ILE A 68 -10.94 2.59 8.38
C ILE A 68 -9.55 3.09 8.00
N VAL A 69 -9.43 4.34 7.54
CA VAL A 69 -8.13 4.93 7.14
C VAL A 69 -7.17 4.98 8.33
N PHE A 70 -7.66 5.40 9.49
CA PHE A 70 -6.86 5.44 10.72
C PHE A 70 -6.37 4.04 11.11
N PHE A 71 -7.25 3.05 11.08
CA PHE A 71 -6.89 1.66 11.39
C PHE A 71 -5.85 1.11 10.42
N LEU A 72 -5.98 1.38 9.13
CA LEU A 72 -5.00 0.96 8.11
C LEU A 72 -3.64 1.66 8.32
N LEU A 73 -3.64 2.95 8.67
CA LEU A 73 -2.40 3.69 8.95
C LEU A 73 -1.67 3.16 10.18
N LEU A 74 -2.39 2.63 11.18
CA LEU A 74 -1.77 2.01 12.35
C LEU A 74 -1.29 0.59 12.06
N THR A 75 -2.11 -0.22 11.40
CA THR A 75 -1.84 -1.65 11.24
C THR A 75 -0.84 -1.96 10.12
N ALA A 76 -0.86 -1.19 9.02
CA ALA A 76 0.04 -1.46 7.89
C ALA A 76 1.53 -1.32 8.26
N PRO A 77 1.99 -0.28 8.98
CA PRO A 77 3.39 -0.17 9.40
C PRO A 77 3.81 -1.26 10.39
N ILE A 78 2.93 -1.66 11.30
CA ILE A 78 3.21 -2.73 12.27
C ILE A 78 3.39 -4.06 11.52
N GLY A 79 2.48 -4.39 10.61
CA GLY A 79 2.61 -5.58 9.76
C GLY A 79 3.90 -5.57 8.95
N ALA A 80 4.23 -4.42 8.36
CA ALA A 80 5.47 -4.25 7.60
C ALA A 80 6.72 -4.44 8.47
N HIS A 81 6.72 -3.89 9.68
CA HIS A 81 7.84 -4.04 10.60
C HIS A 81 8.05 -5.50 11.02
N MET A 82 6.97 -6.22 11.31
CA MET A 82 7.04 -7.64 11.68
C MET A 82 7.55 -8.51 10.51
N ILE A 83 7.04 -8.29 9.30
CA ILE A 83 7.49 -9.02 8.10
C ILE A 83 8.96 -8.72 7.80
N GLY A 84 9.38 -7.45 7.91
CA GLY A 84 10.78 -7.05 7.73
C GLY A 84 11.71 -7.71 8.75
N ARG A 85 11.32 -7.71 10.04
CA ARG A 85 12.08 -8.37 11.11
C ARG A 85 12.19 -9.89 10.90
N ALA A 86 11.11 -10.53 10.46
CA ALA A 86 11.12 -11.96 10.16
C ALA A 86 12.01 -12.29 8.95
N SER A 87 11.95 -11.48 7.89
CA SER A 87 12.75 -11.67 6.68
C SER A 87 14.25 -11.58 6.96
N LEU A 88 14.67 -10.59 7.76
CA LEU A 88 16.06 -10.47 8.20
C LEU A 88 16.53 -11.67 9.04
N ARG A 89 15.66 -12.21 9.91
CA ARG A 89 15.97 -13.41 10.71
C ARG A 89 16.10 -14.68 9.86
N LEU A 90 15.44 -14.74 8.71
CA LEU A 90 15.55 -15.82 7.74
C LEU A 90 16.76 -15.67 6.80
N GLY A 91 17.59 -14.63 6.98
CA GLY A 91 18.75 -14.37 6.12
C GLY A 91 18.39 -13.80 4.75
N ILE A 92 17.16 -13.33 4.55
CA ILE A 92 16.74 -12.67 3.31
C ILE A 92 17.34 -11.26 3.29
N ASN A 93 18.31 -11.04 2.40
CA ASN A 93 18.94 -9.75 2.22
C ASN A 93 18.08 -8.84 1.35
N PRO A 94 18.01 -7.52 1.65
CA PRO A 94 17.35 -6.56 0.79
C PRO A 94 17.97 -6.54 -0.60
N TRP A 95 17.14 -6.47 -1.63
CA TRP A 95 17.63 -6.40 -3.00
C TRP A 95 18.43 -5.11 -3.25
N SER A 96 19.58 -5.29 -3.88
CA SER A 96 20.45 -4.21 -4.35
C SER A 96 20.99 -4.57 -5.74
N PRO A 97 21.14 -3.62 -6.68
CA PRO A 97 21.75 -3.87 -7.98
C PRO A 97 23.14 -4.52 -7.87
N LYS A 98 23.90 -4.20 -6.81
CA LYS A 98 25.21 -4.83 -6.54
C LYS A 98 25.09 -6.28 -6.07
N SER A 99 24.05 -6.60 -5.29
CA SER A 99 23.78 -7.97 -4.83
C SER A 99 23.41 -8.87 -6.00
N ALA A 100 22.54 -8.39 -6.90
CA ALA A 100 22.14 -9.13 -8.09
C ALA A 100 23.34 -9.45 -9.01
N ALA A 101 24.27 -8.49 -9.17
CA ALA A 101 25.48 -8.69 -9.96
C ALA A 101 26.53 -9.61 -9.30
N MET A 102 26.47 -9.82 -7.98
CA MET A 102 27.31 -10.81 -7.29
C MET A 102 26.74 -12.21 -7.40
N ASP A 103 25.42 -12.38 -7.22
CA ASP A 103 24.73 -13.67 -7.43
C ASP A 103 24.88 -14.21 -8.86
N GLU A 104 25.02 -13.32 -9.85
CA GLU A 104 25.26 -13.68 -11.25
C GLU A 104 26.72 -14.09 -11.50
N LYS A 105 27.69 -13.58 -10.73
CA LYS A 105 29.11 -13.94 -10.84
C LYS A 105 29.48 -15.23 -10.09
N GLU A 106 28.68 -15.60 -9.10
CA GLU A 106 28.89 -16.80 -8.28
C GLU A 106 28.25 -18.07 -8.90
N LYS A 107 27.48 -17.92 -9.99
CA LYS A 107 26.91 -19.00 -10.81
C LYS A 107 27.79 -19.29 -12.03
#